data_AF-A0AAV0XQL8-F1
#
_entry.id   AF-A0AAV0XQL8-F1
#
_cell.length_a   1.000
_cell.length_b   1.000
_cell.length_c   1.000
_cell.angle_alpha   90.00
_cell.angle_beta   90.00
_cell.angle_gamma   90.00
#
_symmetry.space_group_name_H-M   'P 1'
#
loop_
_entity.id
_entity.type
_entity.pdbx_description
1 polymer ?
#
loop_
_entity_poly.entity_id
_entity_poly.type
_entity_poly.pdbx_seq_one_letter_code
_entity_poly.pdbx_strand_id
1 'polypeptide(L)'
;VERSYGVWKRRFPVLSLGIRLDLSKVEAIIVATAVLHNIAILQKEKIPVTTNEIQEQINLVNSVNNNVTNDNIRNNANDRTRKNLINRHFGEMC
;
A
#
# COMPACT_ATOMS: atom_id res chain seq x y z
N VAL A 1 4.74 -5.91 -18.14
CA VAL A 1 5.38 -5.93 -16.80
C VAL A 1 4.77 -4.89 -15.85
N GLU A 2 4.64 -3.62 -16.25
CA GLU A 2 4.09 -2.53 -15.42
C GLU A 2 2.66 -2.78 -14.88
N ARG A 3 1.80 -3.44 -15.67
CA ARG A 3 0.42 -3.74 -15.27
C ARG A 3 0.35 -4.69 -14.06
N SER A 4 1.25 -5.67 -13.98
CA SER A 4 1.30 -6.63 -12.87
C SER A 4 1.73 -5.95 -11.57
N TYR A 5 2.73 -5.07 -11.64
CA TYR A 5 3.16 -4.28 -10.48
C TYR A 5 2.09 -3.30 -10.00
N GLY A 6 1.31 -2.73 -10.92
CA GLY A 6 0.16 -1.89 -10.57
C GLY A 6 -0.93 -2.66 -9.81
N VAL A 7 -1.24 -3.88 -10.24
CA VAL A 7 -2.22 -4.75 -9.55
C VAL A 7 -1.71 -5.18 -8.17
N TRP A 8 -0.43 -5.53 -8.06
CA TRP A 8 0.17 -5.97 -6.79
C TRP A 8 0.19 -4.83 -5.75
N LYS A 9 0.62 -3.63 -6.15
CA LYS A 9 0.63 -2.41 -5.33
C LYS A 9 -0.77 -1.98 -4.86
N ARG A 10 -1.79 -2.26 -5.66
CA ARG A 10 -3.19 -1.98 -5.35
C ARG A 10 -3.78 -2.98 -4.36
N ARG A 11 -3.45 -4.27 -4.50
CA ARG A 11 -3.85 -5.32 -3.55
C ARG A 11 -3.15 -5.18 -2.19
N PHE A 12 -1.90 -4.70 -2.17
CA PHE A 12 -1.13 -4.47 -0.95
C PHE A 12 -0.68 -3.01 -0.84
N PRO A 13 -1.48 -2.14 -0.20
CA PRO A 13 -1.19 -0.70 -0.07
C PRO A 13 0.16 -0.39 0.59
N VAL A 14 0.70 -1.31 1.41
CA VAL A 14 2.02 -1.20 2.03
C VAL A 14 3.15 -1.01 1.01
N LEU A 15 2.99 -1.55 -0.21
CA LEU A 15 3.94 -1.40 -1.31
C LEU A 15 3.81 -0.03 -2.02
N SER A 16 2.68 0.66 -1.85
CA SER A 16 2.41 1.97 -2.46
C SER A 16 2.68 3.13 -1.52
N LEU A 17 2.44 2.95 -0.21
CA LEU A 17 2.54 3.98 0.82
C LEU A 17 3.95 4.07 1.45
N GLY A 18 4.81 3.07 1.18
CA GLY A 18 6.16 2.96 1.73
C GLY A 18 6.22 2.18 3.04
N ILE A 19 7.26 1.37 3.20
CA ILE A 19 7.49 0.50 4.36
C ILE A 19 8.41 1.22 5.35
N ARG A 20 7.98 1.38 6.60
CA ARG A 20 8.73 2.07 7.68
C ARG A 20 9.34 1.11 8.71
N LEU A 21 9.44 -0.16 8.36
CA LEU A 21 10.05 -1.18 9.20
C LEU A 21 11.54 -1.27 8.89
N ASP A 22 12.31 -1.86 9.82
CA ASP A 22 13.72 -2.13 9.57
C ASP A 22 13.90 -2.80 8.21
N LEU A 23 14.96 -2.41 7.50
CA LEU A 23 15.24 -2.92 6.15
C LEU A 23 15.30 -4.45 6.12
N SER A 24 15.79 -5.07 7.19
CA SER A 24 15.82 -6.52 7.37
C SER A 24 14.43 -7.19 7.32
N LYS A 25 13.36 -6.46 7.66
CA LYS A 25 11.96 -6.94 7.62
C LYS A 25 11.29 -6.61 6.29
N VAL A 26 11.78 -5.58 5.58
CA VAL A 26 11.22 -5.14 4.29
C VAL A 26 11.29 -6.25 3.25
N GLU A 27 12.43 -6.95 3.15
CA GLU A 27 12.58 -8.07 2.22
C GLU A 27 11.53 -9.16 2.48
N ALA A 28 11.39 -9.59 3.74
CA ALA A 28 10.42 -10.60 4.13
C ALA A 28 8.98 -10.19 3.78
N ILE A 29 8.64 -8.91 3.92
CA ILE A 29 7.32 -8.38 3.56
C ILE A 29 7.10 -8.42 2.04
N ILE A 30 8.11 -8.03 1.25
CA ILE A 30 8.03 -8.08 -0.21
C ILE A 30 7.83 -9.53 -0.67
N VAL A 31 8.60 -10.47 -0.12
CA VAL A 31 8.49 -11.89 -0.48
C VAL A 31 7.13 -12.45 -0.05
N ALA A 32 6.69 -12.20 1.18
CA ALA A 32 5.40 -12.69 1.69
C ALA A 32 4.22 -12.16 0.86
N THR A 33 4.22 -10.87 0.51
CA THR A 33 3.18 -10.26 -0.32
C THR A 33 3.22 -10.76 -1.77
N ALA A 34 4.38 -11.15 -2.30
CA ALA A 34 4.49 -11.78 -3.62
C ALA A 34 3.90 -13.19 -3.62
N VAL A 35 4.22 -14.00 -2.60
CA VAL A 35 3.64 -15.33 -2.44
C VAL A 35 2.12 -15.26 -2.27
N LEU A 36 1.63 -14.37 -1.41
CA LEU A 36 0.20 -14.19 -1.19
C LEU A 36 -0.51 -13.67 -2.45
N HIS A 37 0.15 -12.81 -3.24
CA HIS A 37 -0.37 -12.37 -4.53
C HIS A 37 -0.54 -13.53 -5.51
N ASN A 38 0.46 -14.41 -5.60
CA ASN A 38 0.41 -15.58 -6.46
C ASN A 38 -0.71 -16.55 -6.05
N ILE A 39 -0.90 -16.76 -4.74
CA ILE A 39 -2.00 -17.57 -4.21
C ILE A 39 -3.35 -16.94 -4.57
N ALA A 40 -3.51 -15.62 -4.40
CA ALA A 40 -4.74 -14.92 -4.76
C ALA A 40 -5.06 -15.02 -6.27
N ILE A 41 -4.04 -14.97 -7.14
CA ILE A 41 -4.19 -15.21 -8.58
C ILE A 41 -4.68 -16.64 -8.83
N LEU A 42 -4.06 -17.64 -8.18
CA LEU A 42 -4.43 -19.04 -8.32
C LEU A 42 -5.89 -19.30 -7.88
N GLN A 43 -6.30 -18.66 -6.79
CA GLN A 43 -7.66 -18.75 -6.23
C GLN A 43 -8.69 -17.98 -7.06
N LYS A 44 -8.28 -17.28 -8.14
CA LYS A 44 -9.11 -16.36 -8.92
C LYS A 44 -9.82 -15.34 -8.03
N GLU A 45 -9.17 -14.95 -6.94
CA GLU A 45 -9.71 -14.00 -6.00
C GLU A 45 -9.87 -12.65 -6.70
N LYS A 46 -11.04 -12.03 -6.55
CA LYS A 46 -11.25 -10.68 -7.08
C LYS A 46 -10.22 -9.75 -6.46
N ILE A 47 -9.70 -8.82 -7.25
CA ILE A 47 -8.84 -7.76 -6.71
C ILE A 47 -9.70 -7.01 -5.70
N PRO A 48 -9.30 -6.95 -4.42
CA PRO A 48 -10.08 -6.22 -3.43
C PRO A 48 -10.23 -4.80 -3.94
N VAL A 49 -11.46 -4.29 -3.84
CA VAL A 49 -11.75 -2.91 -4.23
C VAL A 49 -11.03 -2.02 -3.23
N THR A 50 -9.81 -1.67 -3.58
CA THR A 50 -9.08 -0.54 -3.00
C THR A 50 -10.04 0.63 -3.15
N THR A 51 -10.67 1.05 -2.04
CA THR A 51 -11.72 2.06 -2.10
C THR A 51 -11.17 3.27 -2.86
N ASN A 52 -12.01 3.97 -3.64
CA ASN A 52 -11.58 5.13 -4.43
C ASN A 52 -10.71 6.09 -3.59
N GLU A 53 -11.04 6.25 -2.31
CA GLU A 53 -10.28 7.00 -1.31
C GLU A 53 -8.83 6.52 -1.06
N ILE A 54 -8.57 5.21 -1.06
CA ILE A 54 -7.21 4.66 -0.90
C ILE A 54 -6.41 4.91 -2.18
N GLN A 55 -7.05 4.77 -3.34
CA GLN A 55 -6.41 5.06 -4.62
C GLN A 55 -6.12 6.57 -4.77
N GLU A 56 -7.03 7.44 -4.33
CA GLU A 56 -6.85 8.89 -4.26
C GLU A 56 -5.74 9.27 -3.28
N GLN A 57 -5.67 8.64 -2.10
CA GLN A 57 -4.60 8.87 -1.14
C GLN A 57 -3.24 8.38 -1.64
N ILE A 58 -3.17 7.24 -2.33
CA ILE A 58 -1.96 6.77 -3.02
C ILE A 58 -1.55 7.78 -4.10
N ASN A 59 -2.49 8.29 -4.88
CA ASN A 59 -2.23 9.30 -5.92
C ASN A 59 -1.74 10.63 -5.32
N LEU A 60 -2.29 11.04 -4.17
CA LEU A 60 -1.84 12.23 -3.42
C LEU A 60 -0.40 12.07 -2.94
N VAL A 61 -0.05 10.95 -2.31
CA VAL A 61 1.32 10.63 -1.88
C VAL A 61 2.28 10.61 -3.07
N ASN A 62 1.87 10.01 -4.19
CA ASN A 62 2.68 9.94 -5.40
C ASN A 62 2.85 11.29 -6.10
N SER A 63 1.86 12.19 -6.03
CA SER A 63 1.94 13.54 -6.59
C SER A 63 2.96 14.39 -5.83
N VAL A 64 2.92 14.35 -4.49
CA VAL A 64 3.86 15.04 -3.58
C VAL A 64 5.32 14.61 -3.81
N ASN A 65 5.55 13.39 -4.31
CA ASN A 65 6.89 12.89 -4.58
C ASN A 65 7.63 13.62 -5.71
N ASN A 66 6.94 14.32 -6.62
CA ASN A 66 7.55 15.02 -7.77
C ASN A 66 8.00 16.45 -7.47
N ASN A 67 7.55 17.03 -6.36
CA ASN A 67 7.86 18.38 -5.92
C ASN A 67 8.53 18.28 -4.55
N VAL A 68 9.88 18.20 -4.59
CA VAL A 68 10.84 18.29 -3.48
C VAL A 68 10.20 18.85 -2.20
N THR A 69 9.68 17.96 -1.36
CA THR A 69 9.07 18.33 -0.08
C THR A 69 9.76 17.57 1.04
N ASN A 70 10.12 18.36 2.07
CA ASN A 70 10.70 17.99 3.36
C ASN A 70 10.20 16.63 3.84
N ASP A 71 11.11 15.69 4.14
CA ASP A 71 10.79 14.33 4.62
C ASP A 71 9.81 14.34 5.81
N ASN A 72 9.86 15.39 6.64
CA ASN A 72 8.95 15.60 7.77
C ASN A 72 7.47 15.72 7.38
N ILE A 73 7.15 16.39 6.26
CA ILE A 73 5.76 16.54 5.78
C ILE A 73 5.27 15.21 5.19
N ARG A 74 6.14 14.49 4.47
CA ARG A 74 5.85 13.16 3.93
C ARG A 74 5.56 12.17 5.05
N ASN A 75 6.35 12.20 6.12
CA ASN A 75 6.14 11.35 7.30
C ASN A 75 4.75 11.57 7.90
N ASN A 76 4.33 12.83 8.09
CA ASN A 76 3.04 13.16 8.68
C ASN A 76 1.84 12.75 7.81
N ALA A 77 1.91 12.99 6.49
CA ALA A 77 0.85 12.61 5.55
C ALA A 77 0.68 11.09 5.49
N ASN A 78 1.79 10.35 5.36
CA ASN A 78 1.80 8.89 5.32
C ASN A 78 1.28 8.28 6.62
N ASP A 79 1.60 8.87 7.78
CA ASP A 79 1.10 8.39 9.08
C ASP A 79 -0.41 8.55 9.24
N ARG A 80 -1.00 9.65 8.74
CA ARG A 80 -2.45 9.83 8.73
C ARG A 80 -3.12 8.82 7.79
N THR A 81 -2.60 8.66 6.58
CA THR A 81 -3.14 7.70 5.59
C THR A 81 -3.09 6.27 6.13
N ARG A 82 -1.98 5.86 6.73
CA ARG A 82 -1.85 4.54 7.34
C ARG A 82 -2.83 4.34 8.50
N LYS A 83 -2.96 5.31 9.41
CA LYS A 83 -3.94 5.22 10.52
C LYS A 83 -5.37 5.07 10.00
N ASN A 84 -5.74 5.83 8.99
CA ASN A 84 -7.08 5.75 8.38
C ASN A 84 -7.31 4.38 7.71
N LEU A 85 -6.31 3.85 7.00
CA LEU A 85 -6.39 2.53 6.38
C LEU A 85 -6.59 1.42 7.42
N ILE A 86 -5.79 1.43 8.49
CA ILE A 86 -5.88 0.43 9.57
C ILE A 86 -7.24 0.51 10.24
N ASN A 87 -7.66 1.71 10.65
CA ASN A 87 -8.91 1.90 11.38
C ASN A 87 -10.12 1.47 10.54
N ARG A 88 -10.12 1.72 9.23
CA ARG A 88 -11.26 1.35 8.39
C ARG A 88 -11.27 -0.12 8.01
N HIS A 89 -10.11 -0.70 7.72
CA HIS A 89 -10.04 -2.09 7.28
C HIS A 89 -10.26 -3.09 8.43
N PHE A 90 -9.74 -2.78 9.62
CA PHE A 90 -9.90 -3.64 10.79
C PHE A 90 -11.04 -3.20 11.72
N GLY A 91 -11.56 -1.97 11.57
CA GLY A 91 -12.72 -1.50 12.33
C GLY A 91 -14.03 -2.17 11.93
N GLU A 92 -14.14 -2.68 10.70
CA GLU A 92 -15.30 -3.48 10.25
C GLU A 92 -15.24 -4.96 10.69
N MET A 93 -14.16 -5.39 11.35
CA MET A 93 -13.97 -6.77 11.83
C MET A 93 -14.37 -6.97 13.30
N CYS A 94 -14.96 -5.97 13.97
CA CYS A 94 -15.52 -6.06 15.32
C CYS A 94 -17.04 -5.90 15.27
#